data_AF-A0A2P2IC16-F1
#
_entry.id   AF-A0A2P2IC16-F1
#
_cell.length_a   1.000
_cell.length_b   1.000
_cell.length_c   1.000
_cell.angle_alpha   90.00
_cell.angle_beta   90.00
_cell.angle_gamma   90.00
#
_symmetry.space_group_name_H-M   'P 1'
#
loop_
_entity.id
_entity.type
_entity.pdbx_description
1 polymer ?
#
loop_
_entity_poly.entity_id
_entity_poly.type
_entity_poly.pdbx_seq_one_letter_code
_entity_poly.pdbx_strand_id
1 'polypeptide(L)'
;FTIEDMKKEDRGTEIILHLRTEENKEDSNEEYLEEYKIKELIRKYSDYVKYPILLEVTKTVEDKDTKEEIKTIKQEKINSQTPLWKRSKTKITKEEYNEFYQGKFHEWVDPLKTIHFKVEGNLDYTALLYIPSKTPMDFYSKEFEKGLQLYSKNIFIMEKCKELIPDHFRFIKGLVDSPDLSLNISREILQQNKELTIISKNLEKKIQKELEKMLKTDKKTYVKFWDEFGINIKGGIYEDFGRHKDKLKDLLIFNSTHGEEMTTLKDYVERMPEDQKNIYYVAG
;
A
#
# COMPACT_ATOMS: atom_id res chain seq x y z
N PHE A 1 29.26 -22.46 -17.07
CA PHE A 1 29.42 -21.04 -17.44
C PHE A 1 30.82 -20.88 -18.04
N THR A 2 30.98 -19.95 -18.96
CA THR A 2 32.27 -19.63 -19.60
C THR A 2 32.62 -18.19 -19.25
N ILE A 3 33.90 -17.93 -18.98
CA ILE A 3 34.40 -16.59 -18.68
C ILE A 3 35.57 -16.35 -19.62
N GLU A 4 35.54 -15.23 -20.34
CA GLU A 4 36.59 -14.83 -21.27
C GLU A 4 36.76 -13.31 -21.26
N ASP A 5 37.96 -12.86 -21.61
CA ASP A 5 38.26 -11.44 -21.74
C ASP A 5 37.72 -10.91 -23.08
N MET A 6 37.01 -9.79 -23.03
CA MET A 6 36.40 -9.14 -24.19
C MET A 6 36.71 -7.64 -24.21
N LYS A 7 36.89 -7.08 -25.41
CA LYS A 7 36.94 -5.61 -25.59
C LYS A 7 35.52 -5.05 -25.66
N LYS A 8 35.20 -4.13 -24.75
CA LYS A 8 33.95 -3.34 -24.75
C LYS A 8 34.31 -1.86 -24.79
N GLU A 9 33.82 -1.17 -25.82
CA GLU A 9 34.11 0.26 -26.07
C GLU A 9 33.57 1.14 -24.93
N ASP A 10 32.34 0.84 -24.48
CA ASP A 10 31.64 1.64 -23.47
C ASP A 10 31.74 1.08 -22.05
N ARG A 11 31.77 1.96 -21.06
CA ARG A 11 31.68 1.57 -19.65
C ARG A 11 30.31 0.99 -19.31
N GLY A 12 30.28 -0.03 -18.45
CA GLY A 12 29.06 -0.60 -17.88
C GLY A 12 28.88 -2.08 -18.23
N THR A 13 27.72 -2.64 -17.92
CA THR A 13 27.41 -4.07 -18.09
C THR A 13 26.31 -4.24 -19.13
N GLU A 14 26.52 -5.17 -20.06
CA GLU A 14 25.48 -5.64 -20.99
C GLU A 14 25.04 -7.03 -20.54
N ILE A 15 23.72 -7.24 -20.45
CA ILE A 15 23.14 -8.52 -20.08
C ILE A 15 22.19 -8.91 -21.21
N ILE A 16 22.53 -9.98 -21.93
CA ILE A 16 21.71 -10.54 -23.00
C ILE A 16 21.04 -11.80 -22.48
N LEU A 17 19.71 -11.79 -22.48
CA LEU A 17 18.90 -12.94 -22.08
C LEU A 17 18.42 -13.67 -23.34
N HIS A 18 18.84 -14.92 -23.49
CA HIS A 18 18.28 -15.81 -24.51
C HIS A 18 17.06 -16.50 -23.91
N LEU A 19 15.86 -16.08 -24.33
CA LEU A 19 14.62 -16.66 -23.87
C LEU A 19 14.50 -18.11 -24.34
N ARG A 20 14.00 -18.98 -23.46
CA ARG A 20 13.74 -20.38 -23.82
C ARG A 20 12.56 -20.43 -24.79
N THR A 21 12.76 -21.14 -25.90
CA THR A 21 11.71 -21.51 -26.83
C THR A 21 11.13 -22.85 -26.36
N GLU A 22 10.00 -22.83 -25.65
CA GLU A 22 9.30 -24.06 -25.24
C GLU A 22 8.22 -24.42 -26.28
N GLU A 23 8.06 -25.71 -26.59
CA GLU A 23 7.16 -26.18 -27.67
C GLU A 23 5.67 -26.06 -27.32
N ASN A 24 5.32 -25.92 -26.03
CA ASN A 24 3.94 -25.78 -25.56
C ASN A 24 3.59 -24.30 -25.29
N LYS A 25 2.50 -23.82 -25.91
CA LYS A 25 2.04 -22.42 -25.84
C LYS A 25 1.69 -21.92 -24.43
N GLU A 26 1.38 -22.80 -23.49
CA GLU A 26 0.98 -22.41 -22.13
C GLU A 26 2.17 -21.94 -21.26
N ASP A 27 3.41 -22.30 -21.63
CA ASP A 27 4.65 -21.93 -20.92
C ASP A 27 5.62 -21.09 -21.79
N SER A 28 5.14 -20.49 -22.89
CA SER A 28 6.01 -19.73 -23.79
C SER A 28 6.44 -18.39 -23.16
N ASN A 29 7.74 -18.08 -23.22
CA ASN A 29 8.31 -16.83 -22.72
C ASN A 29 8.16 -15.66 -23.73
N GLU A 30 7.31 -15.83 -24.76
CA GLU A 30 7.15 -14.85 -25.85
C GLU A 30 6.58 -13.53 -25.34
N GLU A 31 5.84 -13.53 -24.23
CA GLU A 31 5.32 -12.29 -23.64
C GLU A 31 6.42 -11.28 -23.28
N TYR A 32 7.65 -11.72 -23.00
CA TYR A 32 8.77 -10.82 -22.71
C TYR A 32 9.37 -10.16 -23.97
N LEU A 33 8.91 -10.53 -25.16
CA LEU A 33 9.21 -9.83 -26.41
C LEU A 33 8.21 -8.70 -26.69
N GLU A 34 7.09 -8.67 -25.99
CA GLU A 34 6.04 -7.68 -26.17
C GLU A 34 6.37 -6.37 -25.44
N GLU A 35 6.36 -5.24 -26.18
CA GLU A 35 6.68 -3.91 -25.63
C GLU A 35 5.82 -3.58 -24.40
N TYR A 36 4.51 -3.89 -24.46
CA TYR A 36 3.58 -3.64 -23.37
C TYR A 36 3.99 -4.37 -22.08
N LYS A 37 4.36 -5.65 -22.18
CA LYS A 37 4.76 -6.47 -21.03
C LYS A 37 6.02 -5.92 -20.38
N ILE A 38 7.02 -5.53 -21.18
CA ILE A 38 8.25 -4.93 -20.67
C ILE A 38 7.96 -3.59 -19.96
N LYS A 39 7.11 -2.74 -20.55
CA LYS A 39 6.68 -1.49 -19.90
C LYS A 39 5.95 -1.75 -18.58
N GLU A 40 5.07 -2.74 -18.53
CA GLU A 40 4.37 -3.15 -17.31
C GLU A 40 5.36 -3.59 -16.22
N LEU A 41 6.32 -4.45 -16.55
CA LEU A 41 7.33 -4.93 -15.61
C LEU A 41 8.22 -3.81 -15.09
N ILE A 42 8.70 -2.91 -15.97
CA ILE A 42 9.49 -1.74 -15.57
C ILE A 42 8.67 -0.86 -14.62
N ARG A 43 7.40 -0.60 -14.93
CA ARG A 43 6.51 0.20 -14.07
C ARG A 43 6.20 -0.49 -12.74
N LYS A 44 6.12 -1.82 -12.72
CA LYS A 44 5.86 -2.58 -11.51
C LYS A 44 7.06 -2.57 -10.57
N TYR A 45 8.23 -2.91 -11.08
CA TYR A 45 9.42 -3.18 -10.26
C TYR A 45 10.38 -2.01 -10.15
N SER A 46 10.33 -1.07 -11.08
CA SER A 46 11.41 -0.07 -11.25
C SER A 46 10.93 1.34 -11.60
N ASP A 47 9.63 1.62 -11.47
CA ASP A 47 9.06 2.96 -11.75
C ASP A 47 9.70 4.07 -10.93
N TYR A 48 10.27 3.72 -9.77
CA TYR A 48 10.82 4.69 -8.82
C TYR A 48 12.34 4.57 -8.64
N VAL A 49 13.00 3.83 -9.54
CA VAL A 49 14.47 3.76 -9.57
C VAL A 49 15.03 5.14 -9.92
N LYS A 50 16.05 5.57 -9.18
CA LYS A 50 16.66 6.91 -9.32
C LYS A 50 17.24 7.17 -10.72
N TYR A 51 17.71 6.12 -11.38
CA TYR A 51 18.30 6.21 -12.72
C TYR A 51 17.22 6.04 -13.81
N PRO A 52 17.31 6.77 -14.94
CA PRO A 52 16.37 6.64 -16.03
C PRO A 52 16.46 5.25 -16.66
N ILE A 53 15.31 4.60 -16.85
CA ILE A 53 15.18 3.34 -17.58
C ILE A 53 14.63 3.70 -18.96
N LEU A 54 15.48 3.51 -19.96
CA LEU A 54 15.17 3.76 -21.37
C LEU A 54 14.80 2.44 -22.03
N LEU A 55 13.69 2.44 -22.77
CA LEU A 55 13.26 1.33 -23.60
C LEU A 55 13.27 1.76 -25.06
N GLU A 56 13.85 0.93 -25.91
CA GLU A 56 13.75 1.11 -27.36
C GLU A 56 12.37 0.65 -27.83
N VAL A 57 11.61 1.57 -28.41
CA VAL A 57 10.24 1.35 -28.85
C VAL A 57 10.11 1.65 -30.34
N THR A 58 9.27 0.89 -31.03
CA THR A 58 9.00 1.13 -32.45
C THR A 58 7.86 2.13 -32.58
N LYS A 59 8.11 3.27 -33.22
CA LYS A 59 7.09 4.29 -33.50
C LYS A 59 6.92 4.47 -34.99
N THR A 60 5.67 4.47 -35.43
CA THR A 60 5.29 4.91 -36.77
C THR A 60 5.27 6.43 -36.78
N VAL A 61 6.02 7.03 -37.70
CA VAL A 61 6.04 8.48 -37.95
C VAL A 61 5.81 8.71 -39.44
N GLU A 62 5.06 9.76 -39.76
CA GLU A 62 4.85 10.19 -41.13
C GLU A 62 6.13 10.88 -41.64
N ASP A 63 6.63 10.41 -42.76
CA ASP A 63 7.76 10.99 -43.45
C ASP A 63 7.40 12.38 -43.99
N LYS A 64 8.23 13.39 -43.71
CA LYS A 64 7.93 14.79 -44.01
C LYS A 64 7.90 15.10 -45.50
N ASP A 65 8.57 14.29 -46.32
CA ASP A 65 8.72 14.53 -47.75
C ASP A 65 7.76 13.68 -48.58
N THR A 66 7.48 12.44 -48.13
CA THR A 66 6.68 11.45 -48.88
C THR A 66 5.27 11.23 -48.33
N LYS A 67 4.98 11.69 -47.10
CA LYS A 67 3.74 11.38 -46.34
C LYS A 67 3.49 9.88 -46.11
N GLU A 68 4.51 9.04 -46.28
CA GLU A 68 4.41 7.62 -45.99
C GLU A 68 4.71 7.32 -44.52
N GLU A 69 4.06 6.29 -43.98
CA GLU A 69 4.30 5.82 -42.62
C GLU A 69 5.61 5.02 -42.55
N ILE A 70 6.63 5.58 -41.88
CA ILE A 70 7.90 4.90 -41.63
C ILE A 70 8.02 4.47 -40.17
N LYS A 71 8.51 3.24 -39.94
CA LYS A 71 8.81 2.73 -38.61
C LYS A 71 10.19 3.19 -38.18
N THR A 72 10.28 3.84 -37.02
CA THR A 72 11.54 4.32 -36.42
C THR A 72 11.69 3.77 -35.01
N ILE A 73 12.92 3.45 -34.61
CA ILE A 73 13.25 3.06 -33.24
C ILE A 73 13.57 4.34 -32.46
N LYS A 74 12.92 4.54 -31.33
CA LYS A 74 13.19 5.66 -30.41
C LYS A 74 13.37 5.16 -29.00
N GLN A 75 14.27 5.78 -28.25
CA GLN A 75 14.39 5.53 -26.82
C GLN A 75 13.33 6.35 -26.06
N GLU A 76 12.51 5.65 -25.29
CA GLU A 76 11.48 6.22 -24.43
C GLU A 76 11.85 5.96 -22.97
N LYS A 77 11.81 7.01 -22.15
CA LYS A 77 11.97 6.85 -20.70
C LYS A 77 10.67 6.31 -20.10
N ILE A 78 10.76 5.16 -19.43
CA ILE A 78 9.56 4.46 -18.91
C ILE A 78 9.27 4.78 -17.45
N ASN A 79 10.29 4.96 -16.61
CA ASN A 79 10.12 5.12 -15.16
C ASN A 79 9.94 6.60 -14.70
N SER A 80 9.25 6.80 -13.59
CA SER A 80 9.14 8.09 -12.87
C SER A 80 10.41 8.46 -12.08
N GLN A 81 10.64 9.75 -11.77
CA GLN A 81 11.87 10.20 -11.09
C GLN A 81 11.77 10.27 -9.57
N THR A 82 10.57 10.41 -8.99
CA THR A 82 10.44 10.49 -7.53
C THR A 82 9.12 9.89 -7.07
N PRO A 83 9.14 8.78 -6.30
CA PRO A 83 7.92 8.22 -5.74
C PRO A 83 7.21 9.23 -4.84
N LEU A 84 5.87 9.18 -4.82
CA LEU A 84 5.05 10.13 -4.06
C LEU A 84 5.45 10.18 -2.58
N TRP A 85 5.73 9.03 -1.98
CA TRP A 85 6.11 8.93 -0.56
C TRP A 85 7.50 9.52 -0.24
N LYS A 86 8.37 9.77 -1.23
CA LYS A 86 9.66 10.45 -1.00
C LYS A 86 9.57 11.96 -1.13
N ARG A 87 8.46 12.50 -1.63
CA ARG A 87 8.25 13.95 -1.73
C ARG A 87 7.91 14.54 -0.35
N SER A 88 8.26 15.80 -0.14
CA SER A 88 7.86 16.53 1.07
C SER A 88 6.33 16.59 1.17
N LYS A 89 5.78 16.24 2.33
CA LYS A 89 4.32 16.24 2.57
C LYS A 89 3.67 17.60 2.28
N THR A 90 4.40 18.69 2.51
CA THR A 90 3.92 20.07 2.25
C THR A 90 3.80 20.40 0.77
N LYS A 91 4.41 19.59 -0.11
CA LYS A 91 4.41 19.75 -1.57
C LYS A 91 3.56 18.68 -2.27
N ILE A 92 2.76 17.93 -1.53
CA ILE A 92 1.86 16.91 -2.10
C ILE A 92 0.44 17.38 -1.82
N THR A 93 -0.35 17.59 -2.87
CA THR A 93 -1.75 17.98 -2.72
C THR A 93 -2.61 16.78 -2.33
N LYS A 94 -3.85 17.04 -1.91
CA LYS A 94 -4.80 15.97 -1.60
C LYS A 94 -5.13 15.16 -2.85
N GLU A 95 -5.27 15.83 -3.98
CA GLU A 95 -5.57 15.26 -5.29
C GLU A 95 -4.47 14.30 -5.73
N GLU A 96 -3.19 14.69 -5.57
CA GLU A 96 -2.06 13.80 -5.88
C GLU A 96 -2.04 12.54 -5.00
N TYR A 97 -2.42 12.65 -3.71
CA TYR A 97 -2.57 11.46 -2.87
C TYR A 97 -3.72 10.57 -3.31
N ASN A 98 -4.84 11.15 -3.75
CA ASN A 98 -6.02 10.43 -4.19
C ASN A 98 -5.77 9.73 -5.53
N GLU A 99 -5.19 10.43 -6.51
CA GLU A 99 -4.80 9.85 -7.79
C GLU A 99 -3.82 8.69 -7.62
N PHE A 100 -2.83 8.85 -6.73
CA PHE A 100 -1.92 7.76 -6.41
C PHE A 100 -2.65 6.58 -5.76
N TYR A 101 -3.56 6.81 -4.82
CA TYR A 101 -4.36 5.76 -4.20
C TYR A 101 -5.20 4.99 -5.23
N GLN A 102 -5.95 5.72 -6.06
CA GLN A 102 -6.83 5.16 -7.09
C GLN A 102 -6.03 4.38 -8.14
N GLY A 103 -4.97 4.98 -8.68
CA GLY A 103 -4.14 4.36 -9.70
C GLY A 103 -3.33 3.17 -9.20
N LYS A 104 -2.76 3.25 -7.98
CA LYS A 104 -1.87 2.22 -7.45
C LYS A 104 -2.62 1.03 -6.84
N PHE A 105 -3.78 1.26 -6.23
CA PHE A 105 -4.55 0.23 -5.53
C PHE A 105 -5.85 -0.18 -6.25
N HIS A 106 -6.04 0.30 -7.49
CA HIS A 106 -7.20 0.03 -8.34
C HIS A 106 -8.53 0.40 -7.68
N GLU A 107 -8.56 1.59 -7.10
CA GLU A 107 -9.70 2.11 -6.36
C GLU A 107 -10.41 3.19 -7.18
N TRP A 108 -11.75 3.20 -7.11
CA TRP A 108 -12.59 4.12 -7.90
C TRP A 108 -13.03 5.35 -7.12
N VAL A 109 -12.80 5.35 -5.81
CA VAL A 109 -13.25 6.39 -4.89
C VAL A 109 -12.08 6.88 -4.06
N ASP A 110 -12.19 8.11 -3.58
CA ASP A 110 -11.18 8.70 -2.70
C ASP A 110 -11.11 7.98 -1.35
N PRO A 111 -9.93 7.91 -0.72
CA PRO A 111 -9.79 7.39 0.63
C PRO A 111 -10.43 8.37 1.64
N LEU A 112 -10.92 7.84 2.77
CA LEU A 112 -11.38 8.69 3.89
C LEU A 112 -10.21 9.48 4.50
N LYS A 113 -9.04 8.84 4.55
CA LYS A 113 -7.87 9.40 5.20
C LYS A 113 -6.58 8.91 4.56
N THR A 114 -5.66 9.86 4.35
CA THR A 114 -4.25 9.57 4.06
C THR A 114 -3.42 9.76 5.33
N ILE A 115 -2.50 8.82 5.56
CA ILE A 115 -1.53 8.82 6.65
C ILE A 115 -0.14 8.65 6.03
N HIS A 116 0.59 9.75 5.88
CA HIS A 116 1.95 9.76 5.36
C HIS A 116 2.93 10.14 6.47
N PHE A 117 3.92 9.30 6.77
CA PHE A 117 4.99 9.61 7.73
C PHE A 117 6.31 8.90 7.43
N LYS A 118 7.38 9.46 8.01
CA LYS A 118 8.75 8.94 7.95
C LYS A 118 9.23 8.73 9.39
N VAL A 119 9.96 7.66 9.61
CA VAL A 119 10.69 7.38 10.85
C VAL A 119 12.17 7.34 10.50
N GLU A 120 12.97 8.00 11.33
CA GLU A 120 14.43 8.07 11.21
C GLU A 120 15.06 7.63 12.55
N GLY A 121 16.22 6.98 12.51
CA GLY A 121 16.99 6.60 13.68
C GLY A 121 17.40 5.13 13.64
N ASN A 122 16.93 4.34 14.62
CA ASN A 122 17.31 2.93 14.74
C ASN A 122 16.77 2.04 13.61
N LEU A 123 15.68 2.44 12.96
CA LEU A 123 15.10 1.76 11.81
C LEU A 123 14.44 2.80 10.93
N ASP A 124 15.01 3.01 9.75
CA ASP A 124 14.54 4.02 8.82
C ASP A 124 13.47 3.45 7.92
N TYR A 125 12.33 4.15 7.83
CA TYR A 125 11.30 3.82 6.85
C TYR A 125 10.37 4.98 6.56
N THR A 126 9.71 4.90 5.41
CA THR A 126 8.61 5.78 5.03
C THR A 126 7.35 4.94 4.86
N ALA A 127 6.24 5.41 5.40
CA ALA A 127 4.93 4.77 5.27
C ALA A 127 3.92 5.75 4.66
N LEU A 128 3.23 5.30 3.62
CA LEU A 128 2.11 5.99 3.00
C LEU A 128 0.91 5.04 3.04
N LEU A 129 -0.01 5.32 3.97
CA LEU A 129 -1.17 4.49 4.26
C LEU A 129 -2.46 5.25 3.94
N TYR A 130 -3.49 4.48 3.63
CA TYR A 130 -4.81 4.95 3.28
C TYR A 130 -5.86 4.15 4.06
N ILE A 131 -6.86 4.87 4.57
CA ILE A 131 -8.11 4.30 5.05
C ILE A 131 -9.10 4.40 3.87
N PRO A 132 -9.48 3.28 3.25
CA PRO A 132 -10.46 3.28 2.17
C PRO A 132 -11.79 3.90 2.61
N SER A 133 -12.58 4.39 1.66
CA SER A 133 -13.94 4.88 1.92
C SER A 133 -15.03 3.84 1.72
N LYS A 134 -14.65 2.68 1.18
CA LYS A 134 -15.52 1.53 0.99
C LYS A 134 -14.75 0.25 1.29
N THR A 135 -15.44 -0.74 1.85
CA THR A 135 -14.91 -2.10 1.88
C THR A 135 -14.86 -2.67 0.46
N PRO A 136 -13.80 -3.40 0.08
CA PRO A 136 -13.83 -4.18 -1.16
C PRO A 136 -14.88 -5.30 -1.07
N MET A 137 -15.35 -5.78 -2.23
CA MET A 137 -16.46 -6.75 -2.30
C MET A 137 -16.17 -8.06 -1.58
N ASP A 138 -14.91 -8.51 -1.62
CA ASP A 138 -14.43 -9.72 -0.96
C ASP A 138 -14.03 -9.48 0.51
N PHE A 139 -14.20 -8.27 1.07
CA PHE A 139 -13.61 -7.90 2.35
C PHE A 139 -13.94 -8.83 3.53
N TYR A 140 -15.11 -9.46 3.55
CA TYR A 140 -15.50 -10.42 4.61
C TYR A 140 -15.39 -11.89 4.19
N SER A 141 -14.81 -12.15 3.02
CA SER A 141 -14.60 -13.49 2.50
C SER A 141 -13.30 -14.10 3.05
N LYS A 142 -13.12 -15.40 2.83
CA LYS A 142 -11.90 -16.13 3.23
C LYS A 142 -10.72 -15.84 2.31
N GLU A 143 -11.01 -15.41 1.09
CA GLU A 143 -10.08 -15.11 0.01
C GLU A 143 -9.43 -13.73 0.18
N PHE A 144 -10.01 -12.85 1.01
CA PHE A 144 -9.42 -11.54 1.27
C PHE A 144 -8.05 -11.67 1.93
N GLU A 145 -7.02 -11.20 1.23
CA GLU A 145 -5.67 -11.12 1.77
C GLU A 145 -5.34 -9.67 2.18
N LYS A 146 -4.98 -9.50 3.45
CA LYS A 146 -4.44 -8.26 3.99
C LYS A 146 -2.98 -8.06 3.60
N GLY A 147 -2.51 -6.82 3.70
CA GLY A 147 -1.10 -6.50 3.65
C GLY A 147 -0.83 -5.15 3.01
N LEU A 148 0.41 -4.68 3.16
CA LEU A 148 0.89 -3.48 2.49
C LEU A 148 1.91 -3.84 1.42
N GLN A 149 2.04 -2.99 0.40
CA GLN A 149 3.15 -3.12 -0.53
C GLN A 149 4.46 -2.83 0.21
N LEU A 150 5.45 -3.70 0.01
CA LEU A 150 6.76 -3.58 0.62
C LEU A 150 7.78 -3.15 -0.42
N TYR A 151 8.54 -2.10 -0.10
CA TYR A 151 9.63 -1.60 -0.89
C TYR A 151 10.92 -1.57 -0.06
N SER A 152 12.06 -1.73 -0.74
CA SER A 152 13.38 -1.39 -0.21
C SER A 152 14.12 -0.50 -1.19
N LYS A 153 14.61 0.64 -0.72
CA LYS A 153 15.32 1.63 -1.56
C LYS A 153 14.50 2.02 -2.80
N ASN A 154 13.18 2.20 -2.63
CA ASN A 154 12.19 2.45 -3.69
C ASN A 154 11.96 1.30 -4.68
N ILE A 155 12.59 0.13 -4.49
CA ILE A 155 12.39 -1.05 -5.33
C ILE A 155 11.27 -1.88 -4.73
N PHE A 156 10.29 -2.24 -5.56
CA PHE A 156 9.17 -3.08 -5.14
C PHE A 156 9.65 -4.48 -4.81
N ILE A 157 9.29 -4.97 -3.62
CA ILE A 157 9.59 -6.35 -3.16
C ILE A 157 8.32 -7.20 -3.30
N MET A 158 7.19 -6.74 -2.75
CA MET A 158 5.95 -7.52 -2.78
C MET A 158 4.69 -6.69 -2.59
N GLU A 159 3.58 -7.25 -3.08
CA GLU A 159 2.26 -6.61 -3.11
C GLU A 159 1.59 -6.59 -1.74
N LYS A 160 1.59 -7.74 -1.05
CA LYS A 160 0.89 -7.92 0.23
C LYS A 160 1.82 -8.52 1.28
N CYS A 161 2.49 -7.65 2.03
CA CYS A 161 3.20 -8.03 3.24
C CYS A 161 2.23 -7.95 4.43
N LYS A 162 1.69 -9.10 4.84
CA LYS A 162 0.71 -9.23 5.93
C LYS A 162 1.31 -8.96 7.31
N GLU A 163 2.63 -9.12 7.45
CA GLU A 163 3.37 -8.94 8.70
C GLU A 163 3.38 -7.47 9.16
N LEU A 164 3.19 -6.52 8.22
CA LEU A 164 3.17 -5.09 8.50
C LEU A 164 1.88 -4.60 9.16
N ILE A 165 0.77 -5.34 9.06
CA ILE A 165 -0.54 -4.87 9.52
C ILE A 165 -1.26 -5.97 10.31
N PRO A 166 -1.75 -5.67 11.54
CA PRO A 166 -2.54 -6.61 12.31
C PRO A 166 -3.94 -6.81 11.71
N ASP A 167 -4.59 -7.93 12.04
CA ASP A 167 -5.88 -8.33 11.44
C ASP A 167 -7.00 -7.32 11.71
N HIS A 168 -7.03 -6.73 12.90
CA HIS A 168 -7.99 -5.67 13.23
C HIS A 168 -7.81 -4.37 12.40
N PHE A 169 -6.70 -4.20 11.68
CA PHE A 169 -6.48 -3.12 10.71
C PHE A 169 -6.28 -3.62 9.27
N ARG A 170 -6.74 -4.84 8.95
CA ARG A 170 -6.61 -5.47 7.62
C ARG A 170 -7.18 -4.65 6.44
N PHE A 171 -8.02 -3.65 6.71
CA PHE A 171 -8.57 -2.74 5.70
C PHE A 171 -7.59 -1.68 5.20
N ILE A 172 -6.48 -1.46 5.90
CA ILE A 172 -5.50 -0.44 5.51
C ILE A 172 -4.85 -0.84 4.18
N LYS A 173 -4.87 0.09 3.22
CA LYS A 173 -4.11 0.02 1.98
C LYS A 173 -2.92 0.95 2.05
N GLY A 174 -1.84 0.65 1.33
CA GLY A 174 -0.67 1.50 1.35
C GLY A 174 0.62 0.75 1.11
N LEU A 175 1.71 1.42 1.45
CA LEU A 175 3.06 0.90 1.30
C LEU A 175 3.97 1.30 2.45
N VAL A 176 5.01 0.50 2.61
CA VAL A 176 6.19 0.80 3.44
C VAL A 176 7.43 0.67 2.58
N ASP A 177 8.29 1.68 2.65
CA ASP A 177 9.62 1.67 2.03
C ASP A 177 10.68 1.83 3.09
N SER A 178 11.47 0.79 3.30
CA SER A 178 12.58 0.78 4.26
C SER A 178 13.89 0.42 3.57
N PRO A 179 14.90 1.32 3.55
CA PRO A 179 16.20 1.03 2.97
C PRO A 179 16.99 -0.04 3.74
N ASP A 180 16.60 -0.32 4.99
CA ASP A 180 17.25 -1.27 5.89
C ASP A 180 16.81 -2.72 5.63
N LEU A 181 15.74 -2.92 4.86
CA LEU A 181 15.29 -4.25 4.45
C LEU A 181 16.08 -4.73 3.22
N SER A 182 16.52 -6.00 3.25
CA SER A 182 17.23 -6.61 2.11
C SER A 182 16.27 -6.94 0.95
N LEU A 183 16.76 -6.77 -0.28
CA LEU A 183 16.00 -7.05 -1.51
C LEU A 183 15.80 -8.56 -1.75
N ASN A 184 16.68 -9.40 -1.18
CA ASN A 184 16.69 -10.86 -1.40
C ASN A 184 15.96 -11.64 -0.30
N ILE A 185 14.98 -11.01 0.36
CA ILE A 185 14.27 -11.65 1.47
C ILE A 185 13.23 -12.63 0.92
N SER A 186 13.33 -13.91 1.31
CA SER A 186 12.30 -14.92 1.03
C SER A 186 11.06 -14.69 1.88
N ARG A 187 9.91 -15.26 1.44
CA ARG A 187 8.65 -15.20 2.21
C ARG A 187 8.76 -15.77 3.62
N GLU A 188 9.63 -16.77 3.81
CA GLU A 188 9.89 -17.40 5.10
C GLU A 188 10.70 -16.48 6.02
N ILE A 189 11.71 -15.82 5.49
CA ILE A 189 12.55 -14.87 6.24
C ILE A 189 11.75 -13.65 6.70
N LEU A 190 10.75 -13.19 5.93
CA LEU A 190 9.88 -12.06 6.34
C LEU A 190 9.13 -12.34 7.65
N GLN A 191 8.63 -13.56 7.83
CA GLN A 191 7.82 -13.90 9.00
C GLN A 191 8.59 -13.80 10.31
N GLN A 192 9.91 -13.98 10.27
CA GLN A 192 10.80 -13.94 11.43
C GLN A 192 11.61 -12.63 11.50
N ASN A 193 11.33 -11.67 10.63
CA ASN A 193 12.08 -10.43 10.54
C ASN A 193 11.72 -9.47 11.69
N LYS A 194 12.71 -9.12 12.51
CA LYS A 194 12.53 -8.26 13.69
C LYS A 194 12.20 -6.83 13.29
N GLU A 195 12.78 -6.32 12.21
CA GLU A 195 12.54 -4.98 11.69
C GLU A 195 11.06 -4.82 11.29
N LEU A 196 10.49 -5.78 10.56
CA LEU A 196 9.07 -5.79 10.20
C LEU A 196 8.16 -5.81 11.42
N THR A 197 8.51 -6.58 12.46
CA THR A 197 7.75 -6.61 13.72
C THR A 197 7.73 -5.23 14.39
N ILE A 198 8.86 -4.51 14.36
CA ILE A 198 8.97 -3.14 14.91
C ILE A 198 8.13 -2.18 14.08
N ILE A 199 8.24 -2.24 12.75
CA ILE A 199 7.45 -1.39 11.84
C ILE A 199 5.97 -1.62 12.07
N SER A 200 5.53 -2.88 12.08
CA SER A 200 4.14 -3.30 12.30
C SER A 200 3.54 -2.69 13.58
N LYS A 201 4.26 -2.79 14.70
CA LYS A 201 3.85 -2.17 15.98
C LYS A 201 3.74 -0.65 15.89
N ASN A 202 4.65 0.00 15.15
CA ASN A 202 4.60 1.45 14.96
C ASN A 202 3.44 1.87 14.04
N LEU A 203 3.17 1.09 12.98
CA LEU A 203 2.03 1.32 12.10
C LEU A 203 0.71 1.18 12.88
N GLU A 204 0.55 0.10 13.64
CA GLU A 204 -0.64 -0.16 14.48
C GLU A 204 -0.91 1.05 15.40
N LYS A 205 0.09 1.49 16.16
CA LYS A 205 -0.03 2.67 17.04
C LYS A 205 -0.37 3.95 16.27
N LYS A 206 0.20 4.14 15.08
CA LYS A 206 -0.05 5.33 14.27
C LYS A 206 -1.46 5.33 13.68
N ILE A 207 -1.94 4.19 13.18
CA ILE A 207 -3.30 4.01 12.68
C ILE A 207 -4.31 4.26 13.79
N GLN A 208 -4.13 3.63 14.96
CA GLN A 208 -4.99 3.85 16.13
C GLN A 208 -5.09 5.34 16.47
N LYS A 209 -3.95 6.05 16.58
CA LYS A 209 -3.94 7.49 16.88
C LYS A 209 -4.63 8.36 15.84
N GLU A 210 -4.50 8.03 14.54
CA GLU A 210 -5.18 8.78 13.49
C GLU A 210 -6.70 8.51 13.49
N LEU A 211 -7.13 7.29 13.81
CA LEU A 211 -8.55 6.96 14.01
C LEU A 211 -9.13 7.71 15.22
N GLU A 212 -8.46 7.68 16.38
CA GLU A 212 -8.87 8.43 17.57
C GLU A 212 -8.92 9.94 17.30
N LYS A 213 -7.96 10.47 16.54
CA LYS A 213 -7.96 11.87 16.12
C LYS A 213 -9.14 12.17 15.21
N MET A 214 -9.39 11.33 14.20
CA MET A 214 -10.52 11.47 13.29
C MET A 214 -11.85 11.45 14.05
N LEU A 215 -12.03 10.56 15.02
CA LEU A 215 -13.19 10.51 15.90
C LEU A 215 -13.41 11.83 16.66
N LYS A 216 -12.33 12.44 17.16
CA LYS A 216 -12.40 13.69 17.93
C LYS A 216 -12.60 14.94 17.07
N THR A 217 -11.95 15.02 15.91
CA THR A 217 -11.89 16.26 15.12
C THR A 217 -12.78 16.26 13.87
N ASP A 218 -13.21 15.09 13.41
CA ASP A 218 -14.04 14.91 12.22
C ASP A 218 -14.97 13.69 12.39
N LYS A 219 -15.88 13.80 13.36
CA LYS A 219 -16.84 12.74 13.72
C LYS A 219 -17.66 12.27 12.52
N LYS A 220 -17.99 13.18 11.58
CA LYS A 220 -18.75 12.84 10.36
C LYS A 220 -17.98 11.87 9.46
N THR A 221 -16.70 12.11 9.22
CA THR A 221 -15.86 11.17 8.45
C THR A 221 -15.62 9.88 9.25
N TYR A 222 -15.52 9.97 10.58
CA TYR A 222 -15.39 8.77 11.42
C TYR A 222 -16.63 7.86 11.37
N VAL A 223 -17.84 8.42 11.37
CA VAL A 223 -19.07 7.63 11.20
C VAL A 223 -19.07 6.89 9.87
N LYS A 224 -18.65 7.52 8.77
CA LYS A 224 -18.47 6.82 7.48
C LYS A 224 -17.46 5.68 7.56
N PHE A 225 -16.34 5.89 8.25
CA PHE A 225 -15.38 4.81 8.51
C PHE A 225 -16.02 3.67 9.31
N TRP A 226 -16.81 4.01 10.32
CA TRP A 226 -17.46 3.04 11.20
C TRP A 226 -18.53 2.22 10.48
N ASP A 227 -19.29 2.84 9.57
CA ASP A 227 -20.29 2.16 8.75
C ASP A 227 -19.67 1.06 7.87
N GLU A 228 -18.46 1.30 7.37
CA GLU A 228 -17.74 0.37 6.49
C GLU A 228 -16.93 -0.68 7.29
N PHE A 229 -16.20 -0.24 8.33
CA PHE A 229 -15.18 -1.06 9.01
C PHE A 229 -15.47 -1.34 10.49
N GLY A 230 -16.58 -0.85 11.04
CA GLY A 230 -16.94 -1.04 12.45
C GLY A 230 -17.10 -2.51 12.85
N ILE A 231 -17.59 -3.36 11.93
CA ILE A 231 -17.63 -4.82 12.14
C ILE A 231 -16.22 -5.39 12.31
N ASN A 232 -15.26 -4.96 11.50
CA ASN A 232 -13.87 -5.41 11.60
C ASN A 232 -13.23 -4.98 12.93
N ILE A 233 -13.47 -3.73 13.35
CA ILE A 233 -12.98 -3.24 14.65
C ILE A 233 -13.60 -4.03 15.81
N LYS A 234 -14.92 -4.29 15.77
CA LYS A 234 -15.59 -5.14 16.75
C LYS A 234 -15.03 -6.55 16.76
N GLY A 235 -14.76 -7.15 15.59
CA GLY A 235 -14.12 -8.46 15.49
C GLY A 235 -12.75 -8.50 16.18
N GLY A 236 -11.93 -7.47 15.95
CA GLY A 236 -10.64 -7.31 16.60
C GLY A 236 -10.68 -7.22 18.13
N ILE A 237 -11.80 -6.77 18.72
CA ILE A 237 -11.99 -6.77 20.18
C ILE A 237 -12.07 -8.19 20.74
N TYR A 238 -12.65 -9.14 20.00
CA TYR A 238 -12.83 -10.53 20.45
C TYR A 238 -11.66 -11.44 20.06
N GLU A 239 -10.93 -11.07 19.01
CA GLU A 239 -9.76 -11.79 18.52
C GLU A 239 -8.71 -12.01 19.63
N ASP A 240 -7.98 -13.13 19.55
CA ASP A 240 -6.95 -13.52 20.54
C ASP A 240 -7.44 -13.48 21.99
N PHE A 241 -8.69 -13.92 22.25
CA PHE A 241 -9.31 -13.90 23.58
C PHE A 241 -9.34 -12.49 24.21
N GLY A 242 -9.49 -11.46 23.38
CA GLY A 242 -9.59 -10.07 23.84
C GLY A 242 -8.25 -9.37 24.09
N ARG A 243 -7.13 -9.94 23.61
CA ARG A 243 -5.80 -9.35 23.76
C ARG A 243 -5.70 -7.90 23.24
N HIS A 244 -6.49 -7.56 22.21
CA HIS A 244 -6.46 -6.23 21.57
C HIS A 244 -7.52 -5.28 22.12
N LYS A 245 -8.34 -5.71 23.10
CA LYS A 245 -9.47 -4.94 23.64
C LYS A 245 -9.09 -3.52 24.05
N ASP A 246 -8.01 -3.37 24.81
CA ASP A 246 -7.60 -2.05 25.32
C ASP A 246 -7.11 -1.10 24.24
N LYS A 247 -6.65 -1.60 23.09
CA LYS A 247 -6.23 -0.75 21.95
C LYS A 247 -7.42 -0.29 21.10
N LEU A 248 -8.49 -1.08 21.08
CA LEU A 248 -9.59 -0.88 20.14
C LEU A 248 -10.86 -0.31 20.81
N LYS A 249 -11.02 -0.44 22.13
CA LYS A 249 -12.24 -0.01 22.83
C LYS A 249 -12.58 1.46 22.65
N ASP A 250 -11.56 2.32 22.55
CA ASP A 250 -11.72 3.77 22.40
C ASP A 250 -12.07 4.19 20.96
N LEU A 251 -12.08 3.23 20.03
CA LEU A 251 -12.54 3.40 18.65
C LEU A 251 -14.03 3.04 18.48
N LEU A 252 -14.66 2.45 19.49
CA LEU A 252 -16.04 1.98 19.39
C LEU A 252 -17.03 3.14 19.52
N ILE A 253 -17.98 3.20 18.59
CA ILE A 253 -19.15 4.09 18.69
C ILE A 253 -20.46 3.28 18.60
N PHE A 254 -21.48 3.75 19.30
CA PHE A 254 -22.76 3.06 19.45
C PHE A 254 -23.94 4.00 19.30
N ASN A 255 -25.07 3.48 18.83
CA ASN A 255 -26.36 4.15 19.02
C ASN A 255 -26.74 4.06 20.50
N SER A 256 -27.36 5.10 21.03
CA SER A 256 -27.71 5.24 22.44
C SER A 256 -29.07 5.89 22.58
N THR A 257 -29.79 5.60 23.66
CA THR A 257 -31.10 6.21 23.95
C THR A 257 -31.02 7.72 24.23
N HIS A 258 -29.82 8.26 24.38
CA HIS A 258 -29.59 9.68 24.66
C HIS A 258 -29.79 10.60 23.43
N GLY A 259 -29.79 10.06 22.21
CA GLY A 259 -29.99 10.86 21.00
C GLY A 259 -29.64 10.10 19.72
N GLU A 260 -29.78 10.77 18.58
CA GLU A 260 -29.54 10.19 17.26
C GLU A 260 -28.04 10.08 16.92
N GLU A 261 -27.19 10.89 17.56
CA GLU A 261 -25.76 10.81 17.33
C GLU A 261 -25.13 9.58 18.01
N MET A 262 -24.30 8.87 17.24
CA MET A 262 -23.47 7.81 17.81
C MET A 262 -22.52 8.36 18.87
N THR A 263 -22.27 7.55 19.88
CA THR A 263 -21.53 7.93 21.09
C THR A 263 -20.45 6.92 21.44
N THR A 264 -19.34 7.40 22.01
CA THR A 264 -18.28 6.51 22.51
C THR A 264 -18.63 5.95 23.88
N LEU A 265 -17.88 4.94 24.33
CA LEU A 265 -17.96 4.48 25.72
C LEU A 265 -17.55 5.59 26.72
N LYS A 266 -16.60 6.45 26.35
CA LYS A 266 -16.15 7.57 27.19
C LYS A 266 -17.26 8.60 27.36
N ASP A 267 -17.89 8.99 26.25
CA ASP A 267 -19.03 9.90 26.26
C ASP A 267 -20.18 9.34 27.10
N TYR A 268 -20.38 8.01 27.08
CA TYR A 268 -21.38 7.35 27.92
C TYR A 268 -21.05 7.51 29.40
N VAL A 269 -19.80 7.23 29.77
CA VAL A 269 -19.34 7.36 31.16
C VAL A 269 -19.43 8.81 31.65
N GLU A 270 -19.12 9.79 30.81
CA GLU A 270 -19.20 11.21 31.17
C GLU A 270 -20.62 11.70 31.52
N ARG A 271 -21.65 11.05 30.98
CA ARG A 271 -23.07 11.37 31.25
C ARG A 271 -23.75 10.41 32.23
N MET A 272 -23.01 9.47 32.83
CA MET A 272 -23.56 8.56 33.83
C MET A 272 -23.99 9.35 35.06
N PRO A 273 -25.22 9.12 35.58
CA PRO A 273 -25.61 9.58 36.91
C PRO A 273 -24.66 9.05 37.99
N GLU A 274 -24.51 9.79 39.10
CA GLU A 274 -23.58 9.45 40.19
C GLU A 274 -23.81 8.05 40.79
N ASP A 275 -25.07 7.58 40.79
CA ASP A 275 -25.47 6.28 41.32
C ASP A 275 -25.32 5.13 40.31
N GLN A 276 -25.11 5.43 39.03
CA GLN A 276 -24.96 4.43 37.99
C GLN A 276 -23.55 3.81 38.01
N LYS A 277 -23.46 2.50 38.26
CA LYS A 277 -22.17 1.77 38.34
C LYS A 277 -21.80 0.99 37.07
N ASN A 278 -22.76 0.76 36.19
CA ASN A 278 -22.61 -0.12 35.02
C ASN A 278 -22.98 0.61 33.72
N ILE A 279 -22.40 0.18 32.61
CA ILE A 279 -22.85 0.58 31.26
C ILE A 279 -23.95 -0.40 30.83
N TYR A 280 -25.16 0.12 30.62
CA TYR A 280 -26.29 -0.68 30.16
C TYR A 280 -26.35 -0.70 28.63
N TYR A 281 -26.63 -1.87 28.06
CA TYR A 281 -26.83 -2.05 26.63
C TYR A 281 -28.01 -2.98 26.37
N VAL A 282 -28.57 -2.89 25.16
CA VAL A 282 -29.57 -3.82 24.64
C VAL A 282 -29.02 -4.41 23.35
N ALA A 283 -29.12 -5.74 23.21
CA ALA A 283 -28.86 -6.44 21.96
C ALA A 283 -30.20 -6.90 21.39
N GLY A 284 -30.44 -6.60 20.11
CA GLY A 284 -31.66 -6.95 19.38
C GLY A 284 -31.32 -7.39 17.97
#